data_AF-A0A0M3ILS3-F1
#
_entry.id   AF-A0A0M3ILS3-F1
#
_cell.length_a   1.000
_cell.length_b   1.000
_cell.length_c   1.000
_cell.angle_alpha   90.00
_cell.angle_beta   90.00
_cell.angle_gamma   90.00
#
_symmetry.space_group_name_H-M   'P 1'
#
loop_
_entity.id
_entity.type
_entity.pdbx_description
1 polymer ?
#
loop_
_entity_poly.entity_id
_entity_poly.type
_entity_poly.pdbx_seq_one_letter_code
_entity_poly.pdbx_strand_id
1 'polypeptide(L)'
;MQTQLVNFVAPLDEFPANHAKWNSNEEVARILYSAQSHPGWLSSEVQAFPPSTSQWLFKRLDGIHFKQDGYEWKRRKEGKLIREDHVKLKFQKCETIAGSYVHSAVVPSFHRRICWLFDQPQTVLVHYMNVPSEETRHGQPLHVRIAHSIRSNGLSLTHSQLEQQIRPISITTFENFSMGLDMLHISV
;
A
#
# COMPACT_ATOMS: atom_id res chain seq x y z
N MET A 1 0.56 -31.40 8.40
CA MET A 1 0.48 -30.05 8.99
C MET A 1 -0.36 -29.08 8.14
N GLN A 2 -0.25 -29.08 6.82
CA GLN A 2 -0.95 -28.16 5.91
C GLN A 2 -2.49 -28.18 6.00
N THR A 3 -3.10 -29.37 5.99
CA THR A 3 -4.56 -29.53 6.10
C THR A 3 -5.11 -29.07 7.45
N GLN A 4 -4.30 -29.13 8.52
CA GLN A 4 -4.75 -28.71 9.85
C GLN A 4 -4.88 -27.19 9.97
N LEU A 5 -3.97 -26.40 9.38
CA LEU A 5 -4.02 -24.92 9.50
C LEU A 5 -5.23 -24.32 8.75
N VAL A 6 -5.55 -24.86 7.58
CA VAL A 6 -6.70 -24.40 6.75
C VAL A 6 -8.03 -24.72 7.43
N ASN A 7 -8.13 -25.86 8.11
CA ASN A 7 -9.36 -26.31 8.78
C ASN A 7 -9.85 -25.40 9.92
N PHE A 8 -8.99 -24.50 10.42
CA PHE A 8 -9.35 -23.56 11.49
C PHE A 8 -9.59 -22.12 11.01
N VAL A 9 -9.51 -21.87 9.70
CA VAL A 9 -9.79 -20.57 9.10
C VAL A 9 -11.24 -20.57 8.65
N ALA A 10 -12.11 -19.82 9.33
CA ALA A 10 -13.46 -19.59 8.84
C ALA A 10 -13.38 -18.92 7.45
N PRO A 11 -14.00 -19.46 6.39
CA PRO A 11 -13.94 -18.85 5.07
C PRO A 11 -14.61 -17.47 5.06
N LEU A 12 -14.27 -16.66 4.07
CA LEU A 12 -15.00 -15.46 3.70
C LEU A 12 -15.79 -15.75 2.43
N ASP A 13 -17.06 -15.31 2.41
CA ASP A 13 -17.93 -15.40 1.23
C ASP A 13 -17.79 -14.17 0.33
N GLU A 14 -17.28 -13.06 0.87
CA GLU A 14 -17.04 -11.81 0.16
C GLU A 14 -15.65 -11.25 0.45
N PHE A 15 -15.07 -10.58 -0.56
CA PHE A 15 -13.79 -9.90 -0.43
C PHE A 15 -13.98 -8.47 0.12
N PRO A 16 -13.36 -8.12 1.26
CA PRO A 16 -13.42 -6.76 1.79
C PRO A 16 -12.51 -5.83 0.98
N ALA A 17 -13.01 -5.33 -0.16
CA ALA A 17 -12.27 -4.45 -1.06
C ALA A 17 -11.83 -3.11 -0.42
N ASN A 18 -12.39 -2.74 0.74
CA ASN A 18 -11.96 -1.59 1.52
C ASN A 18 -11.79 -1.96 3.00
N HIS A 19 -10.72 -1.46 3.63
CA HIS A 19 -10.50 -1.60 5.07
C HIS A 19 -9.71 -0.41 5.64
N ALA A 20 -10.26 0.20 6.69
CA ALA A 20 -9.77 1.45 7.27
C ALA A 20 -8.52 1.29 8.17
N LYS A 21 -8.10 0.06 8.46
CA LYS A 21 -6.87 -0.26 9.21
C LYS A 21 -6.10 -1.36 8.50
N TRP A 22 -4.84 -1.55 8.83
CA TRP A 22 -4.08 -2.70 8.32
C TRP A 22 -4.74 -4.00 8.79
N ASN A 23 -5.00 -4.92 7.85
CA ASN A 23 -5.38 -6.28 8.19
C ASN A 23 -4.35 -6.88 9.17
N SER A 24 -4.82 -7.58 10.20
CA SER A 24 -4.02 -8.46 11.05
C SER A 24 -3.47 -9.64 10.25
N ASN A 25 -2.56 -10.40 10.85
CA ASN A 25 -2.02 -11.61 10.20
C ASN A 25 -3.13 -12.63 9.95
N GLU A 26 -4.08 -12.74 10.89
CA GLU A 26 -5.25 -13.61 10.81
C GLU A 26 -6.18 -13.18 9.66
N GLU A 27 -6.45 -11.88 9.52
CA GLU A 27 -7.27 -11.34 8.42
C GLU A 27 -6.60 -11.58 7.07
N VAL A 28 -5.28 -11.33 6.96
CA VAL A 28 -4.52 -11.61 5.73
C VAL A 28 -4.56 -13.10 5.37
N ALA A 29 -4.31 -13.99 6.33
CA ALA A 29 -4.40 -15.44 6.11
C ALA A 29 -5.79 -15.81 5.61
N ARG A 30 -6.83 -15.33 6.30
CA ARG A 30 -8.23 -15.62 5.99
C ARG A 30 -8.63 -15.19 4.58
N ILE A 31 -8.24 -13.99 4.16
CA ILE A 31 -8.47 -13.48 2.80
C ILE A 31 -7.76 -14.37 1.78
N LEU A 32 -6.48 -14.65 1.96
CA LEU A 32 -5.67 -15.39 0.98
C LEU A 32 -6.10 -16.86 0.85
N TYR A 33 -6.46 -17.53 1.94
CA TYR A 33 -7.01 -18.88 1.88
C TYR A 33 -8.39 -18.90 1.21
N SER A 34 -9.27 -17.95 1.55
CA SER A 34 -10.61 -17.86 0.93
C SER A 34 -10.52 -17.58 -0.57
N ALA A 35 -9.58 -16.74 -1.00
CA ALA A 35 -9.41 -16.38 -2.41
C ALA A 35 -9.13 -17.58 -3.34
N GLN A 36 -8.60 -18.70 -2.82
CA GLN A 36 -8.35 -19.91 -3.60
C GLN A 36 -9.63 -20.53 -4.16
N SER A 37 -10.73 -20.41 -3.41
CA SER A 37 -12.06 -20.90 -3.81
C SER A 37 -12.88 -19.83 -4.54
N HIS A 38 -12.36 -18.60 -4.66
CA HIS A 38 -13.07 -17.45 -5.22
C HIS A 38 -12.26 -16.78 -6.35
N PRO A 39 -12.11 -17.43 -7.51
CA PRO A 39 -11.37 -16.86 -8.63
C PRO A 39 -11.96 -15.52 -9.12
N GLY A 40 -13.26 -15.29 -8.91
CA GLY A 40 -13.93 -14.02 -9.24
C GLY A 40 -13.50 -12.82 -8.39
N TRP A 41 -12.76 -13.01 -7.30
CA TRP A 41 -12.19 -11.90 -6.52
C TRP A 41 -10.92 -11.32 -7.16
N LEU A 42 -10.31 -12.04 -8.09
CA LEU A 42 -9.07 -11.61 -8.72
C LEU A 42 -9.34 -10.48 -9.72
N SER A 43 -8.60 -9.39 -9.56
CA SER A 43 -8.58 -8.28 -10.51
C SER A 43 -7.65 -8.60 -11.67
N SER A 44 -8.08 -8.26 -12.89
CA SER A 44 -7.30 -8.43 -14.13
C SER A 44 -6.45 -7.20 -14.48
N GLU A 45 -6.79 -6.04 -13.92
CA GLU A 45 -6.16 -4.76 -14.23
C GLU A 45 -5.75 -4.04 -12.95
N VAL A 46 -4.64 -3.30 -13.03
CA VAL A 46 -4.18 -2.46 -11.92
C VAL A 46 -4.76 -1.07 -12.11
N GLN A 47 -5.61 -0.65 -11.18
CA GLN A 47 -6.06 0.73 -11.12
C GLN A 47 -4.85 1.65 -10.91
N ALA A 48 -4.74 2.71 -11.72
CA ALA A 48 -3.77 3.77 -11.47
C ALA A 48 -4.20 4.61 -10.25
N PHE A 49 -3.24 4.88 -9.38
CA PHE A 49 -3.39 5.58 -8.11
C PHE A 49 -4.52 5.04 -7.22
N PRO A 50 -4.46 3.76 -6.78
CA PRO A 50 -5.48 3.18 -5.91
C PRO A 50 -5.67 4.01 -4.63
N PRO A 51 -6.93 4.29 -4.22
CA PRO A 51 -7.17 5.16 -3.08
C PRO A 51 -6.73 4.52 -1.76
N SER A 52 -6.52 5.36 -0.75
CA SER A 52 -6.32 4.86 0.62
C SER A 52 -7.47 3.97 1.06
N THR A 53 -7.18 2.99 1.90
CA THR A 53 -8.08 1.94 2.42
C THR A 53 -8.43 0.83 1.43
N SER A 54 -8.11 0.98 0.15
CA SER A 54 -8.43 -0.05 -0.86
C SER A 54 -7.57 -1.31 -0.74
N GLN A 55 -8.18 -2.45 -1.06
CA GLN A 55 -7.56 -3.76 -1.13
C GLN A 55 -7.91 -4.44 -2.46
N TRP A 56 -6.94 -5.18 -2.99
CA TRP A 56 -7.04 -5.83 -4.29
C TRP A 56 -6.40 -7.21 -4.24
N LEU A 57 -6.97 -8.17 -4.94
CA LEU A 57 -6.38 -9.48 -5.14
C LEU A 57 -5.95 -9.63 -6.59
N PHE A 58 -4.73 -10.12 -6.82
CA PHE A 58 -4.21 -10.38 -8.15
C PHE A 58 -3.66 -11.79 -8.25
N LYS A 59 -3.64 -12.31 -9.47
CA LYS A 59 -2.81 -13.47 -9.79
C LYS A 59 -1.34 -13.02 -9.86
N ARG A 60 -0.47 -13.70 -9.11
CA ARG A 60 0.97 -13.45 -9.08
C ARG A 60 1.65 -14.17 -10.24
N LEU A 61 1.55 -13.59 -11.43
CA LEU A 61 2.13 -14.14 -12.67
C LEU A 61 3.63 -13.84 -12.78
N ASP A 62 3.97 -12.58 -13.02
CA ASP A 62 5.36 -12.09 -13.20
C ASP A 62 5.96 -11.48 -11.91
N GLY A 63 5.13 -11.31 -10.88
CA GLY A 63 5.52 -10.69 -9.60
C GLY A 63 5.65 -9.17 -9.64
N ILE A 64 5.38 -8.52 -10.77
CA ILE A 64 5.59 -7.07 -10.97
C ILE A 64 4.36 -6.33 -11.49
N HIS A 65 3.44 -6.99 -12.22
CA HIS A 65 2.28 -6.35 -12.83
C HIS A 65 1.45 -5.55 -11.81
N PHE A 66 1.03 -6.19 -10.70
CA PHE A 66 0.25 -5.56 -9.63
C PHE A 66 0.98 -4.43 -8.88
N LYS A 67 2.27 -4.21 -9.17
CA LYS A 67 3.06 -3.11 -8.61
C LYS A 67 3.03 -1.85 -9.49
N GLN A 68 2.49 -1.93 -10.71
CA GLN A 68 2.40 -0.84 -11.68
C GLN A 68 1.18 0.06 -11.40
N ASP A 69 1.16 0.68 -10.23
CA ASP A 69 0.01 1.42 -9.70
C ASP A 69 0.12 2.95 -9.86
N GLY A 70 1.18 3.44 -10.51
CA GLY A 70 1.38 4.86 -10.81
C GLY A 70 1.95 5.71 -9.66
N TYR A 71 1.96 5.21 -8.42
CA TYR A 71 2.53 5.97 -7.31
C TYR A 71 4.06 6.05 -7.36
N GLU A 72 4.61 7.18 -6.93
CA GLU A 72 6.04 7.34 -6.71
C GLU A 72 6.41 6.72 -5.36
N TRP A 73 7.12 5.59 -5.41
CA TRP A 73 7.58 4.86 -4.23
C TRP A 73 9.01 5.24 -3.88
N LYS A 74 9.33 5.31 -2.58
CA LYS A 74 10.70 5.61 -2.13
C LYS A 74 11.68 4.60 -2.71
N ARG A 75 12.79 5.10 -3.23
CA ARG A 75 13.89 4.27 -3.78
C ARG A 75 14.97 4.06 -2.72
N ARG A 76 15.82 3.05 -2.92
CA ARG A 76 17.02 2.85 -2.11
C ARG A 76 17.97 4.04 -2.34
N LYS A 77 18.70 4.48 -1.31
CA LYS A 77 19.56 5.69 -1.36
C LYS A 77 20.54 5.74 -2.54
N GLU A 78 21.06 4.58 -2.94
CA GLU A 78 22.10 4.47 -3.97
C GLU A 78 21.60 3.73 -5.22
N GLY A 79 20.30 3.51 -5.35
CA GLY A 79 19.75 2.62 -6.37
C GLY A 79 18.51 3.17 -7.04
N LYS A 80 18.31 2.79 -8.31
CA LYS A 80 17.06 3.05 -9.02
C LYS A 80 15.90 2.17 -8.52
N LEU A 81 16.18 1.16 -7.69
CA LEU A 81 15.19 0.21 -7.21
C LEU A 81 14.36 0.79 -6.06
N ILE A 82 13.05 0.48 -6.07
CA ILE A 82 12.14 0.78 -4.98
C ILE A 82 12.65 0.10 -3.70
N ARG A 83 12.58 0.82 -2.58
CA ARG A 83 12.86 0.28 -1.26
C ARG A 83 11.65 -0.51 -0.78
N GLU A 84 11.72 -1.82 -0.96
CA GLU A 84 10.77 -2.78 -0.37
C GLU A 84 11.35 -3.33 0.94
N ASP A 85 10.62 -3.14 2.04
CA ASP A 85 10.94 -3.76 3.32
C ASP A 85 10.17 -5.09 3.41
N HIS A 86 10.90 -6.20 3.42
CA HIS A 86 10.32 -7.54 3.42
C HIS A 86 10.12 -8.07 4.83
N VAL A 87 8.99 -8.74 5.06
CA VAL A 87 8.65 -9.35 6.35
C VAL A 87 8.12 -10.76 6.17
N LYS A 88 8.20 -11.56 7.23
CA LYS A 88 7.48 -12.82 7.37
C LYS A 88 6.48 -12.68 8.50
N LEU A 89 5.21 -12.96 8.21
CA LEU A 89 4.11 -12.83 9.17
C LEU A 89 3.68 -14.21 9.65
N LYS A 90 3.32 -14.26 10.93
CA LYS A 90 2.92 -15.50 11.59
C LYS A 90 1.41 -15.64 11.63
N PHE A 91 0.92 -16.79 11.20
CA PHE A 91 -0.46 -17.22 11.41
C PHE A 91 -0.42 -18.50 12.26
N GLN A 92 -1.17 -18.53 13.37
CA GLN A 92 -1.16 -19.65 14.32
C GLN A 92 0.25 -20.09 14.76
N LYS A 93 1.12 -19.11 15.04
CA LYS A 93 2.54 -19.29 15.46
C LYS A 93 3.49 -19.85 14.38
N CYS A 94 3.00 -20.13 13.17
CA CYS A 94 3.81 -20.55 12.02
C CYS A 94 4.07 -19.37 11.08
N GLU A 95 5.29 -19.25 10.54
CA GLU A 95 5.57 -18.30 9.45
C GLU A 95 4.89 -18.79 8.16
N THR A 96 3.76 -18.19 7.82
CA THR A 96 2.89 -18.67 6.73
C THR A 96 2.77 -17.66 5.61
N ILE A 97 2.96 -16.37 5.91
CA ILE A 97 2.73 -15.27 4.98
C ILE A 97 4.05 -14.54 4.74
N ALA A 98 4.38 -14.35 3.47
CA ALA A 98 5.37 -13.36 3.05
C ALA A 98 4.70 -12.00 2.88
N GLY A 99 5.39 -10.94 3.26
CA GLY A 99 4.94 -9.57 3.07
C GLY A 99 6.04 -8.65 2.54
N SER A 100 5.64 -7.60 1.84
CA SER A 100 6.52 -6.47 1.50
C SER A 100 5.78 -5.16 1.68
N TYR A 101 6.49 -4.17 2.24
CA TYR A 101 6.00 -2.82 2.46
C TYR A 101 6.79 -1.82 1.62
N VAL A 102 6.08 -0.84 1.07
CA VAL A 102 6.70 0.33 0.44
C VAL A 102 6.07 1.60 0.98
N HIS A 103 6.89 2.64 1.07
CA HIS A 103 6.49 3.97 1.50
C HIS A 103 6.40 4.89 0.30
N SER A 104 5.36 5.71 0.21
CA SER A 104 5.27 6.73 -0.85
C SER A 104 6.38 7.77 -0.69
N ALA A 105 6.93 8.22 -1.81
CA ALA A 105 7.95 9.26 -1.87
C ALA A 105 7.34 10.67 -1.79
N VAL A 106 6.03 10.82 -2.05
CA VAL A 106 5.30 12.09 -2.02
C VAL A 106 4.59 12.29 -0.69
N VAL A 107 3.58 11.47 -0.38
CA VAL A 107 2.84 11.50 0.89
C VAL A 107 3.47 10.52 1.88
N PRO A 108 4.18 10.97 2.94
CA PRO A 108 4.98 10.07 3.77
C PRO A 108 4.17 9.13 4.67
N SER A 109 2.90 9.45 4.90
CA SER A 109 1.95 8.61 5.65
C SER A 109 1.26 7.57 4.77
N PHE A 110 1.48 7.59 3.46
CA PHE A 110 0.87 6.64 2.54
C PHE A 110 1.81 5.48 2.21
N HIS A 111 1.22 4.29 2.18
CA HIS A 111 1.94 3.03 2.10
C HIS A 111 1.17 2.03 1.26
N ARG A 112 1.91 1.08 0.66
CA ARG A 112 1.34 -0.13 0.07
C ARG A 112 1.97 -1.35 0.75
N ARG A 113 1.12 -2.29 1.15
CA ARG A 113 1.50 -3.60 1.66
C ARG A 113 1.05 -4.66 0.70
N ILE A 114 1.93 -5.60 0.41
CA ILE A 114 1.68 -6.75 -0.46
C ILE A 114 1.90 -8.00 0.39
N CYS A 115 0.95 -8.94 0.38
CA CYS A 115 1.03 -10.20 1.14
C CYS A 115 0.67 -11.41 0.26
N TRP A 116 1.34 -12.54 0.47
CA TRP A 116 1.01 -13.83 -0.15
C TRP A 116 1.40 -15.01 0.76
N LEU A 117 0.78 -16.17 0.56
CA LEU A 117 1.11 -17.39 1.31
C LEU A 117 2.41 -18.02 0.78
N PHE A 118 3.25 -18.58 1.65
CA PHE A 118 4.48 -19.26 1.22
C PHE A 118 4.23 -20.52 0.41
N ASP A 119 3.25 -21.32 0.83
CA ASP A 119 2.91 -22.59 0.19
C ASP A 119 2.00 -22.41 -1.03
N GLN A 120 1.28 -21.28 -1.10
CA GLN A 120 0.35 -20.95 -2.17
C GLN A 120 0.54 -19.51 -2.69
N PRO A 121 1.65 -19.24 -3.39
CA PRO A 121 2.04 -17.90 -3.77
C PRO A 121 1.31 -17.38 -5.04
N GLN A 122 0.29 -18.08 -5.54
CA GLN A 122 -0.38 -17.73 -6.80
C GLN A 122 -1.29 -16.50 -6.69
N THR A 123 -1.78 -16.22 -5.48
CA THR A 123 -2.64 -15.06 -5.20
C THR A 123 -1.90 -14.09 -4.29
N VAL A 124 -1.99 -12.80 -4.63
CA VAL A 124 -1.39 -11.73 -3.85
C VAL A 124 -2.46 -10.73 -3.42
N LEU A 125 -2.44 -10.37 -2.14
CA LEU A 125 -3.24 -9.29 -1.58
C LEU A 125 -2.42 -8.00 -1.58
N VAL A 126 -2.96 -6.94 -2.17
CA VAL A 126 -2.36 -5.60 -2.18
C VAL A 126 -3.28 -4.68 -1.39
N HIS A 127 -2.73 -3.97 -0.40
CA HIS A 127 -3.48 -3.09 0.49
C HIS A 127 -2.81 -1.71 0.55
N TYR A 128 -3.58 -0.67 0.24
CA TYR A 128 -3.15 0.72 0.26
C TYR A 128 -3.68 1.43 1.50
N MET A 129 -2.83 2.18 2.20
CA MET A 129 -3.26 2.89 3.39
C MET A 129 -2.48 4.16 3.64
N ASN A 130 -3.23 5.24 3.87
CA ASN A 130 -2.76 6.42 4.55
C ASN A 130 -2.90 6.19 6.06
N VAL A 131 -1.78 6.18 6.76
CA VAL A 131 -1.72 6.14 8.22
C VAL A 131 -1.10 7.48 8.65
N PRO A 132 -1.91 8.54 8.83
CA PRO A 132 -1.43 9.77 9.43
C PRO A 132 -0.84 9.38 10.78
N SER A 133 0.48 9.49 10.91
CA SER A 133 1.15 9.20 12.17
C SER A 133 0.57 10.10 13.26
N GLU A 134 0.19 9.51 14.40
CA GLU A 134 0.06 10.24 15.68
C GLU A 134 1.37 10.99 16.02
N GLU A 135 2.50 10.48 15.52
CA GLU A 135 3.80 11.14 15.57
C GLU A 135 3.92 12.27 14.53
N THR A 136 3.22 13.37 14.76
CA THR A 136 3.69 14.65 14.26
C THR A 136 5.07 14.89 14.86
N ARG A 137 6.16 14.64 14.11
CA ARG A 137 7.52 14.75 14.66
C ARG A 137 7.78 16.07 15.38
N HIS A 138 7.07 17.16 15.08
CA HIS A 138 7.00 18.39 15.90
C HIS A 138 5.71 19.21 15.61
N GLY A 139 4.56 18.57 15.40
CA GLY A 139 3.34 19.30 14.96
C GLY A 139 3.39 19.84 13.52
N GLN A 140 4.35 19.40 12.69
CA GLN A 140 4.52 19.96 11.34
C GLN A 140 3.28 19.72 10.46
N PRO A 141 2.78 20.76 9.77
CA PRO A 141 1.69 20.62 8.81
C PRO A 141 2.01 19.60 7.71
N LEU A 142 0.97 18.91 7.23
CA LEU A 142 1.11 17.86 6.22
C LEU A 142 1.77 18.35 4.93
N HIS A 143 1.47 19.57 4.48
CA HIS A 143 2.08 20.16 3.28
C HIS A 143 3.61 20.33 3.42
N VAL A 144 4.10 20.72 4.60
CA VAL A 144 5.54 20.82 4.88
C VAL A 144 6.21 19.46 4.79
N ARG A 145 5.54 18.42 5.33
CA ARG A 145 6.05 17.04 5.27
C ARG A 145 6.09 16.49 3.85
N ILE A 146 5.07 16.76 3.03
CA ILE A 146 5.05 16.39 1.62
C ILE A 146 6.18 17.10 0.87
N ALA A 147 6.32 18.42 1.04
CA ALA A 147 7.37 19.20 0.38
C ALA A 147 8.79 18.70 0.79
N HIS A 148 9.00 18.40 2.07
CA HIS A 148 10.25 17.79 2.53
C HIS A 148 10.47 16.42 1.88
N SER A 149 9.45 15.57 1.82
CA SER A 149 9.56 14.22 1.24
C SER A 149 9.93 14.28 -0.23
N ILE A 150 9.26 15.11 -1.04
CA ILE A 150 9.58 15.31 -2.46
C ILE A 150 11.04 15.69 -2.63
N ARG A 151 11.51 16.72 -1.90
CA ARG A 151 12.91 17.17 -1.94
C ARG A 151 13.89 16.06 -1.54
N SER A 152 13.63 15.37 -0.43
CA SER A 152 14.52 14.30 0.05
C SER A 152 14.62 13.09 -0.88
N ASN A 153 13.59 12.86 -1.71
CA ASN A 153 13.57 11.79 -2.70
C ASN A 153 14.01 12.29 -4.09
N GLY A 154 14.42 13.55 -4.24
CA GLY A 154 14.91 14.11 -5.50
C GLY A 154 13.85 14.13 -6.60
N LEU A 155 12.56 14.23 -6.24
CA LEU A 155 11.47 14.22 -7.21
C LEU A 155 11.29 15.60 -7.85
N SER A 156 11.12 15.62 -9.16
CA SER A 156 10.70 16.79 -9.94
C SER A 156 9.41 16.43 -10.66
N LEU A 157 8.28 16.79 -10.04
CA LEU A 157 6.93 16.48 -10.51
C LEU A 157 6.23 17.77 -10.90
N THR A 158 5.48 17.74 -12.00
CA THR A 158 4.57 18.84 -12.36
C THR A 158 3.41 18.93 -11.37
N HIS A 159 2.69 20.06 -11.37
CA HIS A 159 1.49 20.22 -10.54
C HIS A 159 0.47 19.09 -10.78
N SER A 160 0.22 18.74 -12.05
CA SER A 160 -0.72 17.66 -12.39
C SER A 160 -0.27 16.30 -11.88
N GLN A 161 1.04 16.00 -11.94
CA GLN A 161 1.58 14.75 -11.40
C GLN A 161 1.47 14.72 -9.87
N LEU A 162 1.72 15.85 -9.20
CA LEU A 162 1.53 15.95 -7.74
C LEU A 162 0.07 15.73 -7.34
N GLU A 163 -0.88 16.30 -8.09
CA GLU A 163 -2.30 16.08 -7.86
C GLU A 163 -2.68 14.60 -7.98
N GLN A 164 -2.21 13.92 -9.03
CA GLN A 164 -2.43 12.47 -9.21
C GLN A 164 -1.89 11.65 -8.04
N GLN A 165 -0.72 12.02 -7.50
CA GLN A 165 -0.10 11.34 -6.37
C GLN A 165 -0.83 11.56 -5.04
N ILE A 166 -1.54 12.69 -4.87
CA ILE A 166 -2.07 13.13 -3.57
C ILE A 166 -3.59 12.90 -3.47
N ARG A 167 -4.35 13.26 -4.51
CA ARG A 167 -5.82 13.33 -4.46
C ARG A 167 -6.48 12.00 -4.05
N PRO A 168 -6.06 10.82 -4.51
CA PRO A 168 -6.70 9.55 -4.15
C PRO A 168 -6.44 9.11 -2.70
N ILE A 169 -5.47 9.71 -2.01
CA ILE A 169 -5.07 9.33 -0.65
C ILE A 169 -6.03 9.92 0.39
N SER A 170 -6.51 11.16 0.17
CA SER A 170 -7.58 11.83 0.94
C SER A 170 -7.82 13.25 0.40
N ILE A 171 -9.08 13.66 0.26
CA ILE A 171 -9.46 15.03 -0.16
C ILE A 171 -8.86 16.09 0.79
N THR A 172 -8.94 15.86 2.10
CA THR A 172 -8.37 16.74 3.12
C THR A 172 -6.85 16.88 2.99
N THR A 173 -6.15 15.87 2.48
CA THR A 173 -4.71 15.97 2.23
C THR A 173 -4.41 16.92 1.08
N PHE A 174 -5.22 16.89 0.01
CA PHE A 174 -5.05 17.75 -1.15
C PHE A 174 -5.35 19.23 -0.83
N GLU A 175 -6.45 19.51 -0.12
CA GLU A 175 -6.81 20.90 0.26
C GLU A 175 -5.74 21.53 1.17
N ASN A 176 -5.29 20.80 2.19
CA ASN A 176 -4.21 21.25 3.07
C ASN A 176 -2.88 21.46 2.34
N PHE A 177 -2.64 20.68 1.28
CA PHE A 177 -1.46 20.83 0.43
C PHE A 177 -1.59 22.05 -0.48
N SER A 178 -2.72 22.22 -1.18
CA SER A 178 -3.00 23.36 -2.04
C SER A 178 -2.86 24.68 -1.28
N MET A 179 -3.51 24.80 -0.12
CA MET A 179 -3.38 26.00 0.74
C MET A 179 -1.93 26.23 1.20
N GLY A 180 -1.17 25.16 1.44
CA GLY A 180 0.22 25.24 1.87
C GLY A 180 1.19 25.67 0.76
N LEU A 181 0.93 25.26 -0.48
CA LEU A 181 1.72 25.69 -1.64
C LEU A 181 1.54 27.18 -1.92
N ASP A 182 0.29 27.68 -1.83
CA ASP A 182 -0.02 29.10 -2.01
C ASP A 182 0.71 29.98 -0.99
N MET A 183 0.92 29.48 0.24
CA MET A 183 1.64 30.20 1.29
C MET A 183 3.17 30.12 1.21
N LEU A 184 3.74 29.13 0.52
CA LEU A 184 5.20 28.91 0.51
C LEU A 184 5.92 29.57 -0.68
N HIS A 185 5.22 30.29 -1.57
CA HIS A 185 5.79 30.82 -2.82
C HIS A 185 6.67 29.81 -3.56
N ILE A 186 6.32 28.52 -3.47
CA ILE A 186 7.01 27.48 -4.25
C ILE A 186 6.42 27.59 -5.64
N SER A 187 7.04 28.43 -6.46
CA SER A 187 6.82 28.41 -7.91
C SER A 187 7.22 27.03 -8.41
N VAL A 188 6.24 26.31 -8.93
CA VAL A 188 6.43 25.07 -9.70
C VAL A 188 7.15 25.42 -11.00
#